data_AF-A0A2I0HT28-F1
#
_entry.id   AF-A0A2I0HT28-F1
#
_cell.length_a   1.000
_cell.length_b   1.000
_cell.length_c   1.000
_cell.angle_alpha   90.00
_cell.angle_beta   90.00
_cell.angle_gamma   90.00
#
_symmetry.space_group_name_H-M   'P 1'
#
loop_
_entity.id
_entity.type
_entity.pdbx_description
1 polymer ?
#
loop_
_entity_poly.entity_id
_entity_poly.type
_entity_poly.pdbx_seq_one_letter_code
_entity_poly.pdbx_strand_id
1 'polypeptide(L)'
;MARLEFAITCALTLLALSSVASAAIVEHTFQVKNLTVSKLCHRQVITAVNGSLPGPTIRVKEGDTLHVHVVNESPYNVTIHWHGVFQLMSGWADGPSYMTQCPIRPGSSYTYRFTITKQEGTLWWHAHVSWLRATVYGALVIRPRSGHKYPFPKPHREVPILLDARSPSLE
;
A
#
# COMPACT_ATOMS: atom_id res chain seq x y z
N MET A 1 -47.99 15.85 -22.16
CA MET A 1 -47.24 16.36 -20.99
C MET A 1 -46.74 15.24 -20.08
N ALA A 2 -47.59 14.30 -19.61
CA ALA A 2 -47.19 13.22 -18.69
C ALA A 2 -45.99 12.33 -19.12
N ARG A 3 -45.82 12.06 -20.43
CA ARG A 3 -44.69 11.25 -20.94
C ARG A 3 -43.34 11.98 -20.83
N LEU A 4 -43.35 13.30 -20.93
CA LEU A 4 -42.14 14.12 -20.84
C LEU A 4 -41.73 14.26 -19.37
N GLU A 5 -42.69 14.44 -18.46
CA GLU A 5 -42.41 14.48 -17.02
C GLU A 5 -41.91 13.15 -16.47
N PHE A 6 -42.46 12.03 -16.95
CA PHE A 6 -41.97 10.69 -16.61
C PHE A 6 -40.53 10.44 -17.11
N ALA A 7 -40.21 10.91 -18.32
CA ALA A 7 -38.85 10.80 -18.87
C ALA A 7 -37.85 11.68 -18.10
N ILE A 8 -38.24 12.89 -17.71
CA ILE A 8 -37.41 13.82 -16.93
C ILE A 8 -37.17 13.27 -15.52
N THR A 9 -38.20 12.73 -14.85
CA THR A 9 -38.06 12.12 -13.53
C THR A 9 -37.19 10.86 -13.54
N CYS A 10 -37.31 9.99 -14.56
CA CYS A 10 -36.40 8.87 -14.77
C CYS A 10 -34.95 9.32 -15.04
N ALA A 11 -34.74 10.37 -15.84
CA ALA A 11 -33.41 10.90 -16.10
C ALA A 11 -32.78 11.47 -14.82
N LEU A 12 -33.55 12.21 -14.02
CA LEU A 12 -33.07 12.78 -12.76
C LEU A 12 -32.76 11.71 -11.70
N THR A 13 -33.51 10.62 -11.63
CA THR A 13 -33.20 9.49 -10.73
C THR A 13 -31.96 8.72 -11.19
N LEU A 14 -31.79 8.50 -12.50
CA LEU A 14 -30.56 7.92 -13.07
C LEU A 14 -29.31 8.79 -12.83
N LEU A 15 -29.45 10.12 -12.89
CA LEU A 15 -28.39 11.09 -12.56
C LEU A 15 -28.11 11.19 -11.05
N ALA A 16 -29.09 10.92 -10.18
CA ALA A 16 -28.87 10.86 -8.74
C ALA A 16 -28.14 9.57 -8.32
N LEU A 17 -28.40 8.46 -9.02
CA LEU A 17 -27.76 7.16 -8.82
C LEU A 17 -26.29 7.12 -9.26
N SER A 18 -25.84 8.02 -10.14
CA SER A 18 -24.43 8.10 -10.55
C SER A 18 -23.52 8.81 -9.55
N SER A 19 -24.06 9.34 -8.44
CA SER A 19 -23.27 9.93 -7.35
C SER A 19 -22.67 8.91 -6.37
N VAL A 20 -22.63 7.62 -6.73
CA VAL A 20 -21.90 6.62 -5.94
C VAL A 20 -20.42 7.02 -5.91
N ALA A 21 -19.93 7.39 -4.72
CA ALA A 21 -18.52 7.70 -4.50
C ALA A 21 -17.65 6.57 -5.08
N SER A 22 -16.93 6.86 -6.15
CA SER A 22 -16.10 5.88 -6.85
C SER A 22 -14.89 5.52 -5.98
N ALA A 23 -14.79 4.24 -5.60
CA ALA A 23 -13.56 3.66 -5.08
C ALA A 23 -12.52 3.63 -6.20
N ALA A 24 -11.34 4.20 -5.95
CA ALA A 24 -10.28 4.23 -6.96
C ALA A 24 -9.46 2.93 -6.92
N ILE A 25 -8.91 2.55 -8.07
CA ILE A 25 -7.77 1.62 -8.11
C ILE A 25 -6.51 2.47 -7.98
N VAL A 26 -5.74 2.23 -6.92
CA VAL A 26 -4.46 2.90 -6.67
C VAL A 26 -3.35 1.91 -6.96
N GLU A 27 -2.55 2.18 -7.99
CA GLU A 27 -1.51 1.26 -8.46
C GLU A 27 -0.11 1.77 -8.12
N HIS A 28 0.75 0.85 -7.68
CA HIS A 28 2.17 1.10 -7.43
C HIS A 28 3.02 -0.04 -7.99
N THR A 29 4.25 0.30 -8.41
CA THR A 29 5.29 -0.67 -8.73
C THR A 29 6.41 -0.57 -7.72
N PHE A 30 6.76 -1.70 -7.12
CA PHE A 30 7.87 -1.86 -6.19
C PHE A 30 8.99 -2.62 -6.89
N GLN A 31 10.04 -1.90 -7.28
CA GLN A 31 11.31 -2.48 -7.68
C GLN A 31 12.12 -2.77 -6.42
N VAL A 32 12.22 -4.04 -6.06
CA VAL A 32 12.98 -4.49 -4.89
C VAL A 32 14.39 -4.83 -5.36
N LYS A 33 15.37 -4.01 -4.99
CA LYS A 33 16.75 -4.14 -5.48
C LYS A 33 17.78 -3.68 -4.45
N ASN A 34 19.05 -3.92 -4.78
CA ASN A 34 20.16 -3.45 -3.96
C ASN A 34 20.28 -1.92 -4.02
N LEU A 35 20.52 -1.31 -2.87
CA LEU A 35 20.77 0.10 -2.67
C LEU A 35 22.04 0.25 -1.82
N THR A 36 22.99 1.06 -2.30
CA THR A 36 24.14 1.43 -1.47
C THR A 36 23.77 2.63 -0.62
N VAL A 37 23.88 2.49 0.70
CA VAL A 37 23.62 3.57 1.67
C VAL A 37 24.87 3.83 2.50
N SER A 38 25.01 5.08 2.96
CA SER A 38 25.99 5.45 3.98
C SER A 38 25.24 5.85 5.25
N LYS A 39 25.43 5.10 6.33
CA LYS A 39 24.89 5.43 7.65
C LYS A 39 26.04 5.34 8.66
N LEU A 40 26.13 6.34 9.55
CA LEU A 40 27.18 6.41 10.57
C LEU A 40 28.60 6.26 9.97
N CYS A 41 28.85 6.84 8.80
CA CYS A 41 30.11 6.72 8.04
C CYS A 41 30.48 5.32 7.54
N HIS A 42 29.58 4.34 7.66
CA HIS A 42 29.76 3.01 7.09
C HIS A 42 28.93 2.87 5.79
N ARG A 43 29.62 2.48 4.71
CA ARG A 43 28.97 2.13 3.44
C ARG A 43 28.52 0.68 3.51
N GLN A 44 27.26 0.43 3.18
CA GLN A 44 26.70 -0.91 3.12
C GLN A 44 25.72 -1.04 1.95
N VAL A 45 25.60 -2.26 1.43
CA VAL A 45 24.59 -2.61 0.43
C VAL A 45 23.40 -3.22 1.16
N ILE A 46 22.22 -2.65 0.95
CA ILE A 46 20.97 -3.13 1.52
C ILE A 46 19.97 -3.47 0.42
N THR A 47 18.95 -4.26 0.73
CA THR A 47 17.79 -4.39 -0.15
C THR A 47 16.76 -3.32 0.19
N ALA A 48 16.26 -2.60 -0.81
CA ALA A 48 15.31 -1.51 -0.65
C ALA A 48 14.27 -1.50 -1.78
N VAL A 49 13.19 -0.74 -1.59
CA VAL A 49 12.16 -0.54 -2.60
C VAL A 49 12.38 0.80 -3.29
N ASN A 50 12.39 0.80 -4.61
CA ASN A 50 12.48 2.01 -5.45
C ASN A 50 13.67 2.93 -5.09
N GLY A 51 14.77 2.35 -4.60
CA GLY A 51 16.01 3.07 -4.32
C GLY A 51 15.98 3.99 -3.08
N SER A 52 15.03 3.81 -2.16
CA SER A 52 14.97 4.61 -0.93
C SER A 52 14.83 3.76 0.34
N LEU A 53 15.38 4.29 1.44
CA LEU A 53 15.17 3.80 2.80
C LEU A 53 14.77 4.98 3.71
N PRO A 54 13.55 5.01 4.29
CA PRO A 54 12.45 4.08 4.06
C PRO A 54 11.98 4.04 2.60
N GLY A 55 11.24 3.00 2.25
CA GLY A 55 10.59 2.88 0.94
C GLY A 55 9.45 3.90 0.75
N PRO A 56 8.81 3.91 -0.42
CA PRO A 56 7.75 4.87 -0.74
C PRO A 56 6.57 4.78 0.23
N THR A 57 6.02 5.94 0.60
CA THR A 57 4.74 6.00 1.33
C THR A 57 3.59 5.75 0.36
N ILE A 58 2.76 4.76 0.65
CA ILE A 58 1.50 4.54 -0.07
C ILE A 58 0.43 5.42 0.56
N ARG A 59 -0.38 6.07 -0.28
CA ARG A 59 -1.49 6.92 0.17
C ARG A 59 -2.75 6.51 -0.58
N VAL A 60 -3.73 6.06 0.18
CA VAL A 60 -5.04 5.58 -0.32
C VAL A 60 -6.15 6.21 0.50
N LYS A 61 -7.40 6.06 0.07
CA LYS A 61 -8.59 6.33 0.87
C LYS A 61 -9.25 5.02 1.30
N GLU A 62 -10.05 5.08 2.36
CA GLU A 62 -10.96 3.99 2.70
C GLU A 62 -11.91 3.72 1.53
N GLY A 63 -12.03 2.45 1.15
CA GLY A 63 -12.76 1.98 -0.03
C GLY A 63 -11.90 1.76 -1.27
N ASP A 64 -10.69 2.32 -1.37
CA ASP A 64 -9.84 2.13 -2.56
C ASP A 64 -9.34 0.68 -2.66
N THR A 65 -9.12 0.23 -3.91
CA THR A 65 -8.43 -1.04 -4.20
C THR A 65 -6.97 -0.76 -4.49
N LEU A 66 -6.08 -1.37 -3.70
CA LEU A 66 -4.64 -1.19 -3.83
C LEU A 66 -4.06 -2.32 -4.69
N HIS A 67 -3.38 -1.97 -5.77
CA HIS A 67 -2.56 -2.87 -6.56
C HIS A 67 -1.08 -2.54 -6.35
N VAL A 68 -0.29 -3.52 -5.89
CA VAL A 68 1.16 -3.36 -5.83
C VAL A 68 1.86 -4.46 -6.61
N HIS A 69 2.49 -4.07 -7.71
CA HIS A 69 3.33 -4.91 -8.54
C HIS A 69 4.74 -4.96 -7.94
N VAL A 70 5.07 -6.06 -7.27
CA VAL A 70 6.39 -6.28 -6.69
C VAL A 70 7.24 -7.02 -7.72
N VAL A 71 8.30 -6.36 -8.19
CA VAL A 71 9.31 -6.94 -9.07
C VAL A 71 10.56 -7.16 -8.23
N ASN A 72 10.94 -8.43 -8.07
CA ASN A 72 12.07 -8.80 -7.23
C ASN A 72 13.36 -8.87 -8.07
N GLU A 73 14.13 -7.79 -8.06
CA GLU A 73 15.46 -7.70 -8.67
C GLU A 73 16.58 -7.87 -7.63
N SER A 74 16.23 -8.26 -6.40
CA SER A 74 17.18 -8.50 -5.31
C SER A 74 17.69 -9.95 -5.36
N PRO A 75 18.84 -10.25 -4.73
CA PRO A 75 19.36 -11.62 -4.67
C PRO A 75 18.59 -12.52 -3.68
N TYR A 76 17.57 -11.99 -2.98
CA TYR A 76 16.86 -12.70 -1.93
C TYR A 76 15.43 -13.05 -2.35
N ASN A 77 14.87 -14.08 -1.72
CA ASN A 77 13.43 -14.31 -1.72
C ASN A 77 12.73 -13.15 -0.99
N VAL A 78 11.61 -12.66 -1.53
CA VAL A 78 10.86 -11.52 -0.98
C VAL A 78 9.38 -11.83 -0.86
N THR A 79 8.75 -11.38 0.23
CA THR A 79 7.29 -11.18 0.31
C THR A 79 7.05 -9.83 0.98
N ILE A 80 5.92 -9.17 0.70
CA ILE A 80 5.53 -7.91 1.33
C ILE A 80 4.24 -8.12 2.11
N HIS A 81 4.23 -7.68 3.37
CA HIS A 81 3.05 -7.66 4.22
C HIS A 81 2.54 -6.22 4.43
N TRP A 82 1.22 -6.10 4.44
CA TRP A 82 0.48 -4.85 4.58
C TRP A 82 0.01 -4.72 6.03
N HIS A 83 0.95 -4.39 6.91
CA HIS A 83 0.76 -4.49 8.35
C HIS A 83 -0.48 -3.75 8.85
N GLY A 84 -1.39 -4.51 9.46
CA GLY A 84 -2.65 -4.03 10.01
C GLY A 84 -3.81 -3.99 9.02
N VAL A 85 -3.60 -4.18 7.71
CA VAL A 85 -4.69 -4.32 6.74
C VAL A 85 -5.43 -5.64 7.00
N PHE A 86 -6.76 -5.60 7.07
CA PHE A 86 -7.55 -6.78 7.46
C PHE A 86 -7.57 -7.92 6.44
N GLN A 87 -7.20 -7.66 5.19
CA GLN A 87 -7.20 -8.65 4.10
C GLN A 87 -8.51 -9.43 3.99
N LEU A 88 -9.64 -8.73 4.14
CA LEU A 88 -10.98 -9.34 4.03
C LEU A 88 -11.13 -9.98 2.65
N MET A 89 -11.36 -11.29 2.64
CA MET A 89 -11.48 -12.10 1.42
C MET A 89 -10.28 -11.99 0.46
N SER A 90 -9.10 -11.62 0.97
CA SER A 90 -7.89 -11.37 0.19
C SER A 90 -6.64 -11.92 0.88
N GLY A 91 -6.79 -12.99 1.68
CA GLY A 91 -5.70 -13.55 2.49
C GLY A 91 -4.46 -13.98 1.70
N TRP A 92 -4.59 -14.34 0.42
CA TRP A 92 -3.44 -14.62 -0.46
C TRP A 92 -2.53 -13.41 -0.71
N ALA A 93 -3.04 -12.19 -0.50
CA ALA A 93 -2.31 -10.94 -0.62
C ALA A 93 -1.73 -10.46 0.73
N ASP A 94 -1.84 -11.25 1.80
CA ASP A 94 -1.41 -10.81 3.13
C ASP A 94 0.11 -10.69 3.26
N GLY A 95 0.88 -11.62 2.69
CA GLY A 95 2.35 -11.49 2.63
C GLY A 95 3.21 -12.42 3.49
N PRO A 96 2.79 -12.90 4.68
CA PRO A 96 3.63 -13.76 5.51
C PRO A 96 4.12 -15.01 4.77
N SER A 97 5.44 -15.08 4.58
CA SER A 97 6.08 -16.15 3.81
C SER A 97 5.83 -17.52 4.44
N TYR A 98 5.47 -18.50 3.62
CA TYR A 98 5.10 -19.87 4.01
C TYR A 98 3.85 -20.00 4.87
N MET A 99 3.10 -18.90 5.08
CA MET A 99 1.78 -18.93 5.71
C MET A 99 0.69 -18.66 4.68
N THR A 100 0.75 -17.52 4.01
CA THR A 100 -0.27 -17.12 3.02
C THR A 100 0.22 -17.19 1.58
N GLN A 101 1.54 -17.26 1.38
CA GLN A 101 2.15 -17.42 0.05
C GLN A 101 3.57 -18.02 0.10
N CYS A 102 4.00 -18.60 -1.01
CA CYS A 102 5.42 -18.83 -1.28
C CYS A 102 6.14 -17.50 -1.58
N PRO A 103 7.45 -17.39 -1.30
CA PRO A 103 8.22 -16.20 -1.63
C PRO A 103 8.29 -15.91 -3.13
N ILE A 104 8.34 -14.62 -3.47
CA ILE A 104 8.69 -14.12 -4.80
C ILE A 104 10.19 -14.35 -4.99
N ARG A 105 10.56 -15.25 -5.91
CA ARG A 105 11.96 -15.58 -6.17
C ARG A 105 12.70 -14.41 -6.86
N PRO A 106 14.04 -14.32 -6.75
CA PRO A 106 14.84 -13.42 -7.56
C PRO A 106 14.47 -13.50 -9.05
N GLY A 107 14.34 -12.35 -9.71
CA GLY A 107 13.93 -12.24 -11.11
C GLY A 107 12.44 -12.46 -11.37
N SER A 108 11.64 -12.78 -10.36
CA SER A 108 10.19 -12.99 -10.50
C SER A 108 9.39 -11.79 -10.00
N SER A 109 8.09 -11.77 -10.30
CA SER A 109 7.17 -10.74 -9.84
C SER A 109 5.88 -11.32 -9.26
N TYR A 110 5.21 -10.53 -8.43
CA TYR A 110 3.89 -10.85 -7.89
C TYR A 110 3.09 -9.56 -7.71
N THR A 111 1.78 -9.63 -7.93
CA THR A 111 0.90 -8.48 -7.75
C THR A 111 -0.03 -8.71 -6.58
N TYR A 112 0.10 -7.87 -5.54
CA TYR A 112 -0.83 -7.81 -4.42
C TYR A 112 -2.05 -6.99 -4.83
N ARG A 113 -3.26 -7.53 -4.59
CA ARG A 113 -4.53 -6.88 -4.88
C ARG A 113 -5.51 -7.08 -3.75
N PHE A 114 -5.97 -5.99 -3.13
CA PHE A 114 -6.95 -6.02 -2.05
C PHE A 114 -7.62 -4.66 -1.89
N THR A 115 -8.82 -4.66 -1.32
CA THR A 115 -9.60 -3.44 -1.06
C THR A 115 -9.47 -3.04 0.40
N ILE A 116 -9.16 -1.76 0.64
CA ILE A 116 -9.07 -1.19 1.98
C ILE A 116 -10.48 -0.97 2.52
N THR A 117 -10.90 -1.80 3.46
CA THR A 117 -12.30 -1.84 3.93
C THR A 117 -12.38 -1.53 5.41
N LYS A 118 -13.17 -0.52 5.80
CA LYS A 118 -13.39 -0.15 7.21
C LYS A 118 -12.12 0.18 7.99
N GLN A 119 -11.13 0.80 7.33
CA GLN A 119 -9.88 1.22 7.96
C GLN A 119 -9.55 2.65 7.55
N GLU A 120 -9.13 3.46 8.50
CA GLU A 120 -8.62 4.82 8.32
C GLU A 120 -7.47 5.04 9.29
N GLY A 121 -6.47 5.84 8.91
CA GLY A 121 -5.33 6.16 9.77
C GLY A 121 -3.98 5.84 9.14
N THR A 122 -2.99 5.54 9.99
CA THR A 122 -1.62 5.25 9.57
C THR A 122 -1.28 3.80 9.88
N LEU A 123 -0.96 3.05 8.83
CA LEU A 123 -0.40 1.72 8.83
C LEU A 123 0.99 1.76 8.18
N TRP A 124 1.54 0.61 7.89
CA TRP A 124 2.82 0.47 7.20
C TRP A 124 2.87 -0.84 6.43
N TRP A 125 3.85 -0.97 5.55
CA TRP A 125 4.15 -2.21 4.84
C TRP A 125 5.60 -2.57 5.10
N HIS A 126 5.90 -3.86 5.09
CA HIS A 126 7.27 -4.35 5.25
C HIS A 126 7.47 -5.71 4.61
N ALA A 127 8.72 -6.08 4.33
CA ALA A 127 9.00 -7.45 3.93
C ALA A 127 8.60 -8.44 5.03
N HIS A 128 8.03 -9.59 4.66
CA HIS A 128 7.61 -10.61 5.63
C HIS A 128 8.27 -11.97 5.36
N VAL A 129 9.57 -11.91 5.13
CA VAL A 129 10.47 -13.05 4.98
C VAL A 129 11.81 -12.73 5.63
N SER A 130 12.30 -13.64 6.47
CA SER A 130 13.56 -13.47 7.21
C SER A 130 13.61 -12.09 7.91
N TRP A 131 14.78 -11.44 7.86
CA TRP A 131 15.06 -10.15 8.49
C TRP A 131 14.96 -8.95 7.52
N LEU A 132 14.49 -9.15 6.28
CA LEU A 132 14.48 -8.09 5.25
C LEU A 132 13.64 -6.86 5.65
N ARG A 133 12.70 -6.99 6.60
CA ARG A 133 11.96 -5.85 7.15
C ARG A 133 12.84 -4.77 7.78
N ALA A 134 14.11 -5.06 8.08
CA ALA A 134 15.06 -4.08 8.59
C ALA A 134 15.42 -2.99 7.55
N THR A 135 15.16 -3.22 6.27
CA THR A 135 15.46 -2.26 5.19
C THR A 135 14.36 -2.16 4.13
N VAL A 136 13.47 -3.15 4.06
CA VAL A 136 12.33 -3.19 3.14
C VAL A 136 11.07 -2.89 3.94
N TYR A 137 10.75 -1.60 4.08
CA TYR A 137 9.54 -1.12 4.74
C TYR A 137 9.18 0.30 4.30
N GLY A 138 7.94 0.72 4.52
CA GLY A 138 7.46 2.07 4.27
C GLY A 138 6.07 2.31 4.86
N ALA A 139 5.62 3.56 4.84
CA ALA A 139 4.33 3.93 5.42
C ALA A 139 3.16 3.60 4.48
N LEU A 140 1.99 3.31 5.07
CA LEU A 140 0.71 3.18 4.38
C LEU A 140 -0.29 4.11 5.07
N VAL A 141 -0.67 5.20 4.40
CA VAL A 141 -1.62 6.18 4.94
C VAL A 141 -2.97 5.97 4.29
N ILE A 142 -4.00 5.69 5.10
CA ILE A 142 -5.37 5.52 4.68
C ILE A 142 -6.18 6.74 5.11
N ARG A 143 -6.60 7.54 4.14
CA ARG A 143 -7.42 8.73 4.36
C ARG A 143 -8.91 8.39 4.45
N PRO A 144 -9.74 9.29 4.98
CA PRO A 144 -11.18 9.12 4.95
C PRO A 144 -11.71 8.88 3.54
N ARG A 145 -12.77 8.09 3.46
CA ARG A 145 -13.52 7.88 2.23
C ARG A 145 -13.89 9.22 1.59
N SER A 146 -14.02 9.24 0.25
CA SER A 146 -14.51 10.42 -0.45
C SER A 146 -15.87 10.88 0.13
N GLY A 147 -15.98 12.18 0.44
CA GLY A 147 -17.15 12.75 1.12
C GLY A 147 -17.09 12.74 2.65
N HIS A 148 -16.17 12.00 3.26
CA HIS A 148 -15.95 11.99 4.71
C HIS A 148 -14.79 12.89 5.11
N LYS A 149 -14.86 13.43 6.32
CA LYS A 149 -13.81 14.27 6.93
C LYS A 149 -13.24 13.56 8.15
N TYR A 150 -12.02 13.93 8.51
CA TYR A 150 -11.47 13.56 9.81
C TYR A 150 -12.39 14.03 10.94
N PRO A 151 -12.40 13.35 12.10
CA PRO A 151 -13.13 13.80 13.29
C PRO A 151 -12.49 15.04 13.96
N PHE A 152 -11.50 15.65 13.31
CA PHE A 152 -10.77 16.84 13.72
C PHE A 152 -10.55 17.78 12.52
N PRO A 153 -10.25 19.07 12.73
CA PRO A 153 -9.96 20.00 11.64
C PRO A 153 -8.84 19.48 10.74
N LYS A 154 -9.00 19.65 9.42
CA LYS A 154 -8.02 19.20 8.43
C LYS A 154 -6.62 19.77 8.78
N PRO A 155 -5.60 18.93 9.00
CA PRO A 155 -4.26 19.41 9.30
C PRO A 155 -3.69 20.24 8.15
N HIS A 156 -2.86 21.23 8.48
CA HIS A 156 -2.11 22.00 7.48
C HIS A 156 -1.15 21.11 6.69
N ARG A 157 -0.51 20.13 7.36
CA ARG A 157 0.40 19.17 6.75
C ARG A 157 0.38 17.84 7.50
N GLU A 158 0.64 16.76 6.78
CA GLU A 158 0.80 15.40 7.30
C GLU A 158 2.19 14.88 6.89
N VAL A 159 3.00 14.43 7.86
CA VAL A 159 4.35 13.90 7.61
C VAL A 159 4.50 12.55 8.30
N PRO A 160 4.74 11.45 7.57
CA PRO A 160 5.07 10.16 8.18
C PRO A 160 6.42 10.23 8.90
N ILE A 161 6.46 9.77 10.15
CA ILE A 161 7.70 9.57 10.93
C ILE A 161 7.82 8.06 11.18
N LEU A 162 8.75 7.41 10.47
CA LEU A 162 9.05 5.99 10.63
C LEU A 162 10.28 5.86 11.53
N LEU A 163 10.14 5.11 12.62
CA LEU A 163 11.21 4.84 13.57
C LEU A 163 11.80 3.46 13.27
N ASP A 164 13.12 3.41 13.15
CA ASP A 164 13.85 2.18 12.85
C ASP A 164 15.15 2.12 13.66
N ALA A 165 15.58 0.91 13.97
CA ALA A 165 16.83 0.64 14.66
C ALA A 165 17.96 0.39 13.65
N ARG A 166 19.19 0.26 14.16
CA ARG A 166 20.34 -0.10 13.33
C ARG A 166 20.05 -1.45 12.64
N SER A 167 20.01 -1.49 11.31
CA SER A 167 20.13 -2.76 10.60
C SER A 167 21.50 -3.36 10.96
N PRO A 168 21.58 -4.58 11.51
CA PRO A 168 22.85 -5.25 11.68
C PRO A 168 23.53 -5.30 10.31
N SER A 169 24.85 -5.11 10.27
CA SER A 169 25.61 -5.49 9.09
C SER A 169 25.25 -6.94 8.77
N LEU A 170 24.81 -7.20 7.54
CA LEU A 170 24.70 -8.56 7.02
C LEU A 170 26.15 -9.06 6.84
N GLU A 171 26.81 -9.42 7.95
CA GLU A 171 28.00 -10.26 7.96
C GLU A 171 27.58 -11.73 8.09
#